data_AF-A0A2P2GTS9-F1
#
_entry.id   AF-A0A2P2GTS9-F1
#
_cell.length_a   1.000
_cell.length_b   1.000
_cell.length_c   1.000
_cell.angle_alpha   90.00
_cell.angle_beta   90.00
_cell.angle_gamma   90.00
#
_symmetry.space_group_name_H-M   'P 1'
#
loop_
_entity.id
_entity.type
_entity.pdbx_description
1 polymer ?
#
loop_
_entity_poly.entity_id
_entity_poly.type
_entity_poly.pdbx_seq_one_letter_code
_entity_poly.pdbx_strand_id
1 'polypeptide(L)'
;MATVTGWAEKTFGDAAGPLADIIPASLIRAHARARNGHEGVQTQTLEAYGHGLYAAQYEELEVGLAPLPAAQPVRLQGRTLIVLGDHVIYPLRYAKKDVPVTAARLRRATGFRADLIRRHGPEPRQQAFDLGLDELDEQAPHPDLAQLSGDAKLVLVAYACSMAQGVMRIEWGSAELRREDRYLIWHHHEPLHLPPR
;
A
#
# COMPACT_ATOMS: atom_id res chain seq x y z
N MET A 1 8.85 18.40 -10.59
CA MET A 1 7.50 18.26 -10.04
C MET A 1 6.89 17.06 -10.71
N ALA A 2 6.44 16.06 -9.95
CA ALA A 2 5.72 14.93 -10.52
C ALA A 2 4.48 15.42 -11.29
N THR A 3 4.22 14.85 -12.46
CA THR A 3 3.00 15.14 -13.23
C THR A 3 1.81 14.56 -12.47
N VAL A 4 0.99 15.42 -11.90
CA VAL A 4 -0.26 15.02 -11.24
C VAL A 4 -1.30 14.72 -12.32
N THR A 5 -2.02 13.61 -12.18
CA THR A 5 -3.09 13.25 -13.11
C THR A 5 -4.44 13.76 -12.60
N GLY A 6 -5.44 13.79 -13.49
CA GLY A 6 -6.81 14.14 -13.08
C GLY A 6 -7.42 13.16 -12.07
N TRP A 7 -6.94 11.91 -11.98
CA TRP A 7 -7.36 11.00 -10.91
C TRP A 7 -6.79 11.44 -9.57
N ALA A 8 -5.48 11.71 -9.50
CA ALA A 8 -4.83 12.13 -8.26
C ALA A 8 -5.39 13.46 -7.73
N GLU A 9 -5.64 14.44 -8.60
CA GLU A 9 -6.30 15.70 -8.23
C GLU A 9 -7.71 15.46 -7.71
N LYS A 10 -8.50 14.58 -8.33
CA LYS A 10 -9.85 14.25 -7.86
C LYS A 10 -9.84 13.53 -6.52
N THR A 11 -8.86 12.65 -6.29
CA THR A 11 -8.74 11.84 -5.07
C THR A 11 -8.21 12.66 -3.90
N PHE A 12 -7.20 13.51 -4.12
CA PHE A 12 -6.44 14.16 -3.05
C PHE A 12 -6.48 15.70 -3.08
N GLY A 13 -7.08 16.31 -4.10
CA GLY A 13 -7.10 17.77 -4.27
C GLY A 13 -5.69 18.35 -4.29
N ASP A 14 -5.48 19.44 -3.56
CA ASP A 14 -4.21 20.15 -3.47
C ASP A 14 -3.06 19.29 -2.92
N ALA A 15 -3.36 18.21 -2.20
CA ALA A 15 -2.34 17.31 -1.68
C ALA A 15 -1.78 16.34 -2.73
N ALA A 16 -2.38 16.24 -3.92
CA ALA A 16 -1.99 15.28 -4.95
C ALA A 16 -0.52 15.46 -5.40
N GLY A 17 -0.09 16.69 -5.67
CA GLY A 17 1.29 17.02 -6.02
C GLY A 17 2.29 16.68 -4.92
N PRO A 18 2.12 17.23 -3.69
CA PRO A 18 2.95 16.89 -2.55
C PRO A 18 3.05 15.38 -2.29
N LEU A 19 1.94 14.65 -2.37
CA LEU A 19 1.94 13.19 -2.18
C LEU A 19 2.80 12.46 -3.22
N ALA A 20 2.69 12.87 -4.49
CA ALA A 20 3.42 12.25 -5.58
C ALA A 20 4.95 12.40 -5.43
N ASP A 21 5.40 13.45 -4.74
CA ASP A 21 6.81 13.66 -4.41
C ASP A 21 7.21 12.99 -3.06
N ILE A 22 6.36 13.08 -2.03
CA ILE A 22 6.64 12.57 -0.68
C ILE A 22 6.69 11.05 -0.63
N ILE A 23 5.72 10.37 -1.25
CA ILE A 23 5.59 8.91 -1.17
C ILE A 23 6.86 8.20 -1.70
N PRO A 24 7.37 8.52 -2.91
CA PRO A 24 8.64 7.96 -3.38
C PRO A 24 9.82 8.23 -2.47
N ALA A 25 9.95 9.47 -1.98
CA ALA A 25 11.03 9.85 -1.09
C ALA A 25 10.99 9.05 0.23
N SER A 26 9.80 8.86 0.82
CA SER A 26 9.60 8.04 2.02
C SER A 26 9.96 6.58 1.78
N LEU A 27 9.53 5.98 0.67
CA LEU A 27 9.86 4.57 0.38
C LEU A 27 11.36 4.36 0.09
N ILE A 28 12.03 5.34 -0.51
CA ILE A 28 13.49 5.31 -0.70
C ILE A 28 14.21 5.39 0.64
N ARG A 29 13.79 6.28 1.55
CA ARG A 29 14.35 6.34 2.92
C ARG A 29 14.10 5.05 3.69
N ALA A 30 12.92 4.46 3.56
CA ALA A 30 12.59 3.18 4.19
C ALA A 30 13.51 2.06 3.70
N HIS A 31 13.77 2.03 2.39
CA HIS A 31 14.75 1.12 1.81
C HIS A 31 16.16 1.34 2.37
N ALA A 32 16.65 2.58 2.38
CA ALA A 32 17.99 2.91 2.86
C ALA A 32 18.16 2.51 4.34
N ARG A 33 17.17 2.83 5.18
CA ARG A 33 17.17 2.46 6.60
C ARG A 33 17.17 0.95 6.81
N ALA A 34 16.35 0.21 6.08
CA ALA A 34 16.32 -1.24 6.15
C ALA A 34 17.62 -1.90 5.66
N ARG A 35 18.24 -1.33 4.62
CA ARG A 35 19.53 -1.79 4.10
C ARG A 35 20.65 -1.57 5.11
N ASN A 36 20.77 -0.35 5.65
CA ASN A 36 21.78 -0.02 6.65
C ASN A 36 21.64 -0.92 7.90
N GLY A 37 20.40 -1.15 8.36
CA GLY A 37 20.14 -2.04 9.48
C GLY A 37 20.56 -3.48 9.21
N HIS A 38 20.33 -3.99 8.00
CA HIS A 38 20.78 -5.34 7.62
C HIS A 38 22.31 -5.44 7.51
N GLU A 39 22.97 -4.45 6.90
CA GLU A 39 24.43 -4.39 6.78
C GLU A 39 25.11 -4.39 8.15
N GLY A 40 24.50 -3.76 9.16
CA GLY A 40 25.01 -3.79 10.55
C GLY A 40 24.90 -5.14 11.25
N VAL A 41 23.92 -5.99 10.89
CA VAL A 41 23.72 -7.32 11.53
C VAL A 41 24.63 -8.39 10.90
N GLN A 42 25.14 -8.17 9.68
CA GLN A 42 26.07 -9.07 8.98
C GLN A 42 25.58 -10.54 8.85
N THR A 43 24.26 -10.74 8.85
CA THR A 43 23.66 -12.06 8.60
C THR A 43 23.62 -12.37 7.11
N GLN A 44 23.70 -13.66 6.76
CA GLN A 44 23.52 -14.13 5.39
C GLN A 44 22.05 -14.15 4.95
N THR A 45 21.09 -14.15 5.87
CA THR A 45 19.66 -14.18 5.55
C THR A 45 19.09 -12.77 5.34
N LEU A 46 18.17 -12.63 4.38
CA LEU A 46 17.48 -11.35 4.15
C LEU A 46 16.37 -11.05 5.16
N GLU A 47 16.34 -11.74 6.30
CA GLU A 47 15.29 -11.57 7.32
C GLU A 47 15.38 -10.19 7.96
N ALA A 48 16.57 -9.75 8.38
CA ALA A 48 16.78 -8.43 8.95
C ALA A 48 16.34 -7.31 7.98
N TYR A 49 16.69 -7.42 6.70
CA TYR A 49 16.25 -6.48 5.67
C TYR A 49 14.73 -6.53 5.45
N GLY A 50 14.15 -7.73 5.35
CA GLY A 50 12.72 -7.91 5.08
C GLY A 50 11.83 -7.36 6.20
N HIS A 51 12.15 -7.69 7.45
CA HIS A 51 11.43 -7.19 8.63
C HIS A 51 11.67 -5.69 8.85
N GLY A 52 12.92 -5.24 8.67
CA GLY A 52 13.28 -3.83 8.75
C GLY A 52 12.52 -2.98 7.73
N LEU A 53 12.47 -3.41 6.47
CA LEU A 53 11.73 -2.70 5.41
C LEU A 53 10.22 -2.69 5.70
N TYR A 54 9.68 -3.80 6.21
CA TYR A 54 8.26 -3.88 6.54
C TYR A 54 7.85 -2.89 7.63
N ALA A 55 8.71 -2.62 8.62
CA ALA A 55 8.46 -1.60 9.64
C ALA A 55 8.72 -0.18 9.07
N ALA A 56 9.90 0.03 8.47
CA ALA A 56 10.35 1.34 8.02
C ALA A 56 9.43 1.97 6.97
N GLN A 57 8.78 1.19 6.10
CA GLN A 57 7.83 1.74 5.12
C GLN A 57 6.67 2.49 5.77
N TYR A 58 6.17 2.04 6.93
CA TYR A 58 5.06 2.71 7.62
C TYR A 58 5.59 3.94 8.35
N GLU A 59 6.72 3.82 9.04
CA GLU A 59 7.33 4.92 9.80
C GLU A 59 7.75 6.08 8.91
N GLU A 60 8.37 5.81 7.76
CA GLU A 60 8.79 6.87 6.82
C GLU A 60 7.62 7.52 6.09
N LEU A 61 6.52 6.78 5.85
CA LEU A 61 5.29 7.35 5.31
C LEU A 61 4.58 8.19 6.37
N GLU A 62 4.50 7.73 7.62
CA GLU A 62 3.97 8.51 8.74
C GLU A 62 4.71 9.84 8.87
N VAL A 63 6.05 9.80 8.98
CA VAL A 63 6.88 11.01 9.08
C VAL A 63 6.72 11.92 7.85
N GLY A 64 6.72 11.35 6.64
CA GLY A 64 6.65 12.13 5.41
C GLY A 64 5.30 12.81 5.19
N LEU A 65 4.21 12.13 5.56
CA LEU A 65 2.85 12.59 5.28
C LEU A 65 2.22 13.38 6.44
N ALA A 66 2.70 13.21 7.68
CA ALA A 66 2.17 13.93 8.85
C ALA A 66 2.10 15.47 8.70
N PRO A 67 3.03 16.15 7.99
CA PRO A 67 2.93 17.59 7.77
C PRO A 67 1.82 18.03 6.82
N LEU A 68 1.20 17.12 6.06
CA LEU A 68 0.17 17.47 5.09
C LEU A 68 -1.13 17.90 5.78
N PRO A 69 -1.83 18.93 5.25
CA PRO A 69 -3.17 19.26 5.72
C PRO A 69 -4.10 18.05 5.64
N ALA A 70 -4.97 17.88 6.64
CA ALA A 70 -5.90 16.75 6.77
C ALA A 70 -5.26 15.36 6.92
N ALA A 71 -3.94 15.24 7.12
CA ALA A 71 -3.31 13.98 7.48
C ALA A 71 -3.66 13.59 8.92
N GLN A 72 -4.23 12.40 9.10
CA GLN A 72 -4.62 11.85 10.40
C GLN A 72 -3.95 10.48 10.60
N PRO A 73 -3.13 10.31 11.64
CA PRO A 73 -2.55 9.01 11.96
C PRO A 73 -3.61 8.07 12.56
N VAL A 74 -3.67 6.84 12.07
CA VAL A 74 -4.52 5.77 12.59
C VAL A 74 -3.68 4.52 12.85
N ARG A 75 -3.88 3.88 14.01
CA ARG A 75 -3.08 2.73 14.45
C ARG A 75 -3.77 1.41 14.13
N LEU A 76 -3.38 0.76 13.05
CA LEU A 76 -3.91 -0.55 12.64
C LEU A 76 -2.85 -1.64 12.76
N GLN A 77 -3.17 -2.76 13.41
CA GLN A 77 -2.26 -3.89 13.67
C GLN A 77 -0.89 -3.47 14.21
N GLY A 78 -0.86 -2.53 15.15
CA GLY A 78 0.38 -2.03 15.73
C GLY A 78 1.27 -1.26 14.75
N ARG A 79 0.70 -0.73 13.67
CA ARG A 79 1.38 0.16 12.71
C ARG A 79 0.56 1.43 12.52
N THR A 80 1.24 2.56 12.39
CA THR A 80 0.58 3.82 12.05
C THR A 80 0.43 3.90 10.54
N LEU A 81 -0.78 4.18 10.10
CA LEU A 81 -1.13 4.53 8.73
C LEU A 81 -1.61 5.98 8.71
N ILE A 82 -1.51 6.62 7.56
CA ILE A 82 -2.01 7.97 7.39
C ILE A 82 -3.31 7.90 6.59
N VAL A 83 -4.35 8.51 7.14
CA VAL A 83 -5.60 8.80 6.47
C VAL A 83 -5.57 10.26 6.04
N LEU A 84 -5.75 10.53 4.75
CA LEU A 84 -5.80 11.87 4.21
C LEU A 84 -7.22 12.14 3.71
N GLY A 85 -7.98 12.95 4.43
CA GLY A 85 -9.43 13.06 4.23
C GLY A 85 -10.12 11.71 4.51
N ASP A 86 -10.72 11.09 3.50
CA ASP A 86 -11.29 9.74 3.55
C ASP A 86 -10.37 8.65 2.99
N HIS A 87 -9.15 8.98 2.56
CA HIS A 87 -8.25 8.04 1.88
C HIS A 87 -7.16 7.48 2.79
N VAL A 88 -7.19 6.16 3.03
CA VAL A 88 -6.16 5.43 3.75
C VAL A 88 -4.99 5.12 2.81
N ILE A 89 -3.80 5.64 3.10
CA ILE A 89 -2.59 5.39 2.30
C ILE A 89 -1.90 4.12 2.80
N TYR A 90 -1.90 3.05 2.01
CA TYR A 90 -1.40 1.74 2.42
C TYR A 90 -0.23 1.23 1.58
N PRO A 91 0.99 1.09 2.13
CA PRO A 91 2.14 0.57 1.39
C PRO A 91 2.07 -0.96 1.21
N LEU A 92 2.33 -1.41 -0.02
CA LEU A 92 2.39 -2.82 -0.38
C LEU A 92 3.63 -3.12 -1.23
N ARG A 93 4.64 -3.75 -0.62
CA ARG A 93 5.72 -4.37 -1.39
C ARG A 93 5.21 -5.61 -2.12
N TYR A 94 4.90 -5.48 -3.41
CA TYR A 94 4.32 -6.58 -4.18
C TYR A 94 5.38 -7.46 -4.87
N ALA A 95 6.56 -6.91 -5.19
CA ALA A 95 7.59 -7.63 -5.91
C ALA A 95 9.01 -7.34 -5.40
N LYS A 96 9.91 -8.32 -5.64
CA LYS A 96 11.37 -8.21 -5.45
C LYS A 96 12.12 -7.98 -6.76
N LYS A 97 11.41 -7.93 -7.88
CA LYS A 97 11.92 -7.71 -9.23
C LYS A 97 11.09 -6.60 -9.88
N ASP A 98 11.65 -5.95 -10.88
CA ASP A 98 10.92 -4.95 -11.65
C ASP A 98 9.91 -5.64 -12.58
N VAL A 99 8.66 -5.75 -12.12
CA VAL A 99 7.55 -6.36 -12.86
C VAL A 99 6.32 -5.45 -12.74
N PRO A 100 5.38 -5.44 -13.71
CA PRO A 100 4.19 -4.60 -13.67
C PRO A 100 3.36 -4.74 -12.39
N VAL A 101 2.71 -3.65 -11.95
CA VAL A 101 1.82 -3.69 -10.79
C VAL A 101 0.61 -4.60 -11.00
N THR A 102 0.23 -4.87 -12.24
CA THR A 102 -0.82 -5.83 -12.61
C THR A 102 -0.46 -7.28 -12.24
N ALA A 103 0.81 -7.57 -11.95
CA ALA A 103 1.24 -8.86 -11.39
C ALA A 103 1.15 -8.91 -9.85
N ALA A 104 0.72 -7.82 -9.19
CA ALA A 104 0.62 -7.73 -7.75
C ALA A 104 -0.40 -8.73 -7.20
N ARG A 105 0.02 -9.44 -6.15
CA ARG A 105 -0.81 -10.40 -5.43
C ARG A 105 -0.44 -10.42 -3.96
N LEU A 106 -1.42 -10.70 -3.11
CA LEU A 106 -1.18 -10.92 -1.70
C LEU A 106 -0.48 -12.28 -1.46
N ARG A 107 0.16 -12.40 -0.30
CA ARG A 107 0.71 -13.68 0.16
C ARG A 107 -0.42 -14.66 0.52
N ARG A 108 -1.52 -14.16 1.09
CA ARG A 108 -2.72 -14.90 1.46
C ARG A 108 -3.94 -14.05 1.11
N ALA A 109 -5.04 -14.68 0.71
CA ALA A 109 -6.33 -14.03 0.47
C ALA A 109 -7.16 -13.87 1.76
N THR A 110 -6.49 -13.91 2.92
CA THR A 110 -7.11 -13.87 4.25
C THR A 110 -6.28 -13.02 5.20
N GLY A 111 -6.91 -12.60 6.30
CA GLY A 111 -6.33 -11.74 7.32
C GLY A 111 -6.31 -10.26 6.91
N PHE A 112 -5.76 -9.43 7.79
CA PHE A 112 -5.95 -7.98 7.76
C PHE A 112 -5.74 -7.29 6.40
N ARG A 113 -4.73 -7.67 5.61
CA ARG A 113 -4.54 -7.05 4.28
C ARG A 113 -5.70 -7.34 3.34
N ALA A 114 -6.18 -8.58 3.35
CA ALA A 114 -7.31 -8.99 2.55
C ALA A 114 -8.59 -8.29 3.04
N ASP A 115 -8.80 -8.24 4.36
CA ASP A 115 -9.98 -7.61 4.97
C ASP A 115 -9.99 -6.10 4.70
N LEU A 116 -8.83 -5.43 4.81
CA LEU A 116 -8.68 -4.00 4.50
C LEU A 116 -9.04 -3.70 3.05
N ILE A 117 -8.53 -4.49 2.10
CA ILE A 117 -8.82 -4.31 0.67
C ILE A 117 -10.27 -4.62 0.34
N ARG A 118 -10.86 -5.68 0.92
CA ARG A 118 -12.26 -6.03 0.67
C ARG A 118 -13.23 -4.99 1.22
N ARG A 119 -12.92 -4.41 2.39
CA ARG A 119 -13.81 -3.45 3.07
C ARG A 119 -13.70 -2.03 2.54
N HIS A 120 -12.48 -1.59 2.20
CA HIS A 120 -12.21 -0.19 1.84
C HIS A 120 -11.69 -0.02 0.41
N GLY A 121 -11.44 -1.12 -0.32
CA GLY A 121 -11.16 -1.07 -1.75
C GLY A 121 -12.41 -0.81 -2.58
N PRO A 122 -12.27 -0.69 -3.90
CA PRO A 122 -13.40 -0.55 -4.80
C PRO A 122 -14.24 -1.83 -4.86
N GLU A 123 -15.52 -1.65 -5.18
CA GLU A 123 -16.45 -2.76 -5.42
C GLU A 123 -15.95 -3.71 -6.53
N PRO A 124 -16.14 -5.04 -6.38
CA PRO A 124 -15.76 -6.02 -7.39
C PRO A 124 -16.31 -5.71 -8.80
N ARG A 125 -15.44 -5.66 -9.82
CA ARG A 125 -15.83 -5.45 -11.24
C ARG A 125 -16.67 -6.59 -11.80
N GLN A 126 -16.40 -7.81 -11.34
CA GLN A 126 -17.18 -8.99 -11.68
C GLN A 126 -17.99 -9.35 -10.44
N GLN A 127 -19.31 -9.17 -10.53
CA GLN A 127 -20.21 -9.78 -9.56
C GLN A 127 -20.04 -11.29 -9.70
N ALA A 128 -19.75 -11.98 -8.60
CA ALA A 128 -19.72 -13.43 -8.59
C ALA A 128 -21.06 -13.92 -9.17
N PHE A 129 -21.01 -14.86 -10.12
CA PHE A 129 -22.21 -15.60 -10.49
C PHE A 129 -22.70 -16.28 -9.21
N ASP A 130 -23.84 -15.83 -8.69
CA ASP A 130 -24.48 -16.43 -7.53
C ASP A 130 -24.99 -17.82 -7.95
N LEU A 131 -24.15 -18.82 -7.75
CA LEU A 131 -24.45 -20.22 -8.03
C LEU A 131 -25.19 -20.89 -6.86
N GLY A 132 -25.67 -20.12 -5.87
CA GLY A 132 -26.35 -20.69 -4.70
C GLY A 132 -25.47 -21.67 -3.90
N LEU A 133 -24.15 -21.53 -4.01
CA LEU A 133 -23.19 -22.25 -3.19
C LEU A 133 -23.01 -21.46 -1.91
N ASP A 134 -23.39 -22.08 -0.79
CA ASP A 134 -23.39 -21.52 0.56
C ASP A 134 -22.24 -20.52 0.80
N GLU A 135 -22.63 -19.36 1.34
CA GLU A 135 -21.77 -18.27 1.80
C GLU A 135 -20.51 -18.85 2.45
N LEU A 136 -19.39 -18.75 1.74
CA LEU A 136 -18.07 -19.11 2.26
C LEU A 136 -17.79 -18.21 3.46
N ASP A 137 -18.17 -18.71 4.64
CA ASP A 137 -17.83 -18.29 6.00
C ASP A 137 -17.16 -16.92 6.00
N GLU A 138 -17.98 -15.85 5.95
CA GLU A 138 -17.51 -14.48 6.04
C GLU A 138 -16.85 -14.31 7.40
N GLN A 139 -15.55 -14.62 7.46
CA GLN A 139 -14.75 -14.44 8.66
C GLN A 139 -14.92 -12.99 9.07
N ALA A 140 -15.35 -12.79 10.33
CA ALA A 140 -15.55 -11.46 10.87
C ALA A 140 -14.30 -10.60 10.58
N PRO A 141 -14.47 -9.39 10.01
CA PRO A 141 -13.33 -8.57 9.62
C PRO A 141 -12.46 -8.25 10.84
N HIS A 142 -11.15 -8.13 10.62
CA HIS A 142 -10.21 -7.82 11.69
C HIS A 142 -10.66 -6.61 12.53
N PRO A 143 -10.69 -6.70 13.87
CA PRO A 143 -11.31 -5.69 14.74
C PRO A 143 -10.71 -4.29 14.59
N ASP A 144 -9.42 -4.19 14.31
CA ASP A 144 -8.76 -2.90 14.07
C ASP A 144 -9.38 -2.09 12.92
N LEU A 145 -10.05 -2.74 11.96
CA LEU A 145 -10.73 -2.02 10.87
C LEU A 145 -11.89 -1.16 11.37
N ALA A 146 -12.42 -1.41 12.56
CA ALA A 146 -13.42 -0.54 13.19
C ALA A 146 -12.87 0.85 13.56
N GLN A 147 -11.55 1.05 13.56
CA GLN A 147 -10.93 2.35 13.75
C GLN A 147 -11.00 3.24 12.50
N LEU A 148 -11.33 2.67 11.34
CA LEU A 148 -11.55 3.41 10.10
C LEU A 148 -13.04 3.77 9.96
N SER A 149 -13.32 4.93 9.37
CA SER A 149 -14.68 5.27 8.94
C SER A 149 -15.20 4.21 7.96
N GLY A 150 -16.51 3.92 8.00
CA GLY A 150 -17.16 3.07 7.01
C GLY A 150 -17.01 3.60 5.57
N ASP A 151 -16.93 4.91 5.43
CA ASP A 151 -16.76 5.60 4.13
C ASP A 151 -15.29 5.74 3.71
N ALA A 152 -14.35 5.26 4.52
CA ALA A 152 -12.93 5.35 4.19
C ALA A 152 -12.60 4.52 2.94
N LYS A 153 -11.82 5.09 2.04
CA LYS A 153 -11.36 4.47 0.79
C LYS A 153 -9.89 4.12 0.90
N LEU A 154 -9.51 2.98 0.34
CA LEU A 154 -8.14 2.50 0.34
C LEU A 154 -7.41 2.96 -0.92
N VAL A 155 -6.25 3.59 -0.74
CA VAL A 155 -5.27 3.80 -1.81
C VAL A 155 -4.07 2.91 -1.52
N LEU A 156 -3.85 1.95 -2.41
CA LEU A 156 -2.68 1.09 -2.35
C LEU A 156 -1.49 1.84 -2.97
N VAL A 157 -0.39 1.91 -2.23
CA VAL A 157 0.92 2.34 -2.73
C VAL A 157 1.74 1.07 -2.98
N ALA A 158 1.60 0.50 -4.16
CA ALA A 158 2.26 -0.74 -4.54
C ALA A 158 3.66 -0.45 -5.09
N TYR A 159 4.68 -1.10 -4.53
CA TYR A 159 6.06 -0.88 -4.95
C TYR A 159 6.87 -2.17 -5.11
N ALA A 160 7.75 -2.17 -6.11
CA ALA A 160 8.73 -3.21 -6.35
C ALA A 160 10.07 -2.77 -5.74
N CYS A 161 10.61 -3.57 -4.82
CA CYS A 161 11.84 -3.22 -4.12
C CYS A 161 12.67 -4.46 -3.80
N SER A 162 13.99 -4.35 -3.92
CA SER A 162 14.95 -5.36 -3.49
C SER A 162 16.10 -4.74 -2.73
N MET A 163 16.83 -5.55 -1.96
CA MET A 163 17.99 -5.05 -1.22
C MET A 163 19.08 -4.53 -2.18
N ALA A 164 19.30 -5.23 -3.30
CA ALA A 164 20.36 -4.90 -4.25
C ALA A 164 20.02 -3.70 -5.14
N GLN A 165 18.77 -3.61 -5.62
CA GLN A 165 18.38 -2.61 -6.62
C GLN A 165 17.64 -1.40 -6.02
N GLY A 166 17.28 -1.47 -4.74
CA GLY A 166 16.44 -0.47 -4.08
C GLY A 166 15.01 -0.49 -4.58
N VAL A 167 14.33 0.64 -4.46
CA VAL A 167 12.98 0.84 -5.01
C VAL A 167 13.10 1.01 -6.52
N MET A 168 12.45 0.13 -7.28
CA MET A 168 12.51 0.10 -8.74
C MET A 168 11.26 0.71 -9.37
N ARG A 169 10.12 0.52 -8.73
CA ARG A 169 8.81 0.95 -9.23
C ARG A 169 7.89 1.29 -8.07
N ILE A 170 7.08 2.31 -8.26
CA ILE A 170 6.00 2.68 -7.38
C ILE A 170 4.80 3.03 -8.25
N GLU A 171 3.67 2.42 -7.96
CA GLU A 171 2.39 2.77 -8.55
C GLU A 171 1.38 2.90 -7.42
N TRP A 172 0.48 3.86 -7.54
CA TRP A 172 -0.62 4.02 -6.59
C TRP A 172 -1.97 3.89 -7.28
N GLY A 173 -3.01 3.62 -6.50
CA GLY A 173 -4.36 3.57 -7.02
C GLY A 173 -5.31 2.72 -6.19
N SER A 174 -6.43 2.39 -6.80
CA SER A 174 -7.47 1.56 -6.22
C SER A 174 -7.48 0.18 -6.87
N ALA A 175 -7.51 -0.86 -6.05
CA ALA A 175 -7.60 -2.23 -6.51
C ALA A 175 -8.50 -3.05 -5.61
N GLU A 176 -9.31 -3.90 -6.22
CA GLU A 176 -10.04 -4.94 -5.51
C GLU A 176 -9.13 -6.17 -5.30
N LEU A 177 -9.42 -6.96 -4.27
CA LEU A 177 -8.86 -8.30 -4.12
C LEU A 177 -9.82 -9.28 -4.78
N ARG A 178 -9.36 -9.97 -5.83
CA ARG A 178 -10.17 -10.99 -6.52
C ARG A 178 -10.60 -12.08 -5.54
N ARG A 179 -11.89 -12.45 -5.57
CA ARG A 179 -12.49 -13.39 -4.59
C ARG A 179 -11.89 -14.79 -4.70
N GLU A 180 -11.63 -15.28 -5.91
CA GLU A 180 -11.20 -16.65 -6.12
C GLU A 180 -9.73 -16.89 -5.79
N ASP A 181 -8.91 -15.83 -5.70
CA ASP A 181 -7.49 -15.97 -5.48
C ASP A 181 -6.83 -14.80 -4.73
N ARG A 182 -5.53 -14.56 -5.00
CA ARG A 182 -4.70 -13.59 -4.28
C ARG A 182 -4.37 -12.36 -5.13
N TYR A 183 -4.85 -12.26 -6.36
CA TYR A 183 -4.46 -11.20 -7.28
C TYR A 183 -5.24 -9.92 -7.01
N LEU A 184 -4.58 -8.79 -7.24
CA LEU A 184 -5.21 -7.48 -7.22
C LEU A 184 -5.67 -7.13 -8.63
N ILE A 185 -6.94 -6.74 -8.76
CA ILE A 185 -7.48 -6.18 -9.99
C ILE A 185 -7.52 -4.68 -9.83
N TRP A 186 -6.68 -3.98 -10.57
CA TRP A 186 -6.58 -2.53 -10.51
C TRP A 186 -7.73 -1.88 -11.29
N HIS A 187 -8.52 -1.07 -10.59
CA HIS A 187 -9.55 -0.23 -11.20
C HIS A 187 -8.92 1.00 -11.84
N HIS A 188 -7.99 1.59 -11.10
CA HIS A 188 -7.11 2.66 -11.53
C HIS A 188 -5.74 2.43 -10.92
N HIS A 189 -4.69 2.66 -11.69
CA HIS A 189 -3.34 2.78 -11.19
C HIS A 189 -2.53 3.71 -12.08
N GLU A 190 -1.56 4.39 -11.49
CA GLU A 190 -0.65 5.26 -12.21
C GLU A 190 0.72 5.29 -11.51
N PRO A 191 1.81 5.55 -12.27
CA PRO A 191 3.15 5.54 -11.73
C PRO A 191 3.43 6.78 -10.89
N LEU A 192 4.11 6.56 -9.76
CA LEU A 192 4.79 7.61 -9.02
C LEU A 192 6.25 7.64 -9.44
N HIS A 193 6.69 8.79 -9.95
CA HIS A 193 8.04 8.95 -10.49
C HIS A 193 9.06 8.92 -9.35
N LEU A 194 10.08 8.09 -9.50
CA LEU A 194 11.21 8.11 -8.59
C LEU A 194 12.00 9.42 -8.79
N PRO A 195 12.48 10.06 -7.71
CA PRO A 195 13.40 11.17 -7.85
C PRO A 195 14.65 10.72 -8.62
N PRO A 196 15.28 11.64 -9.39
CA PRO A 196 16.56 11.35 -10.04
C PRO A 196 17.60 10.92 -9.01
N ARG A 197 18.44 9.95 -9.39
CA ARG A 197 19.53 9.43 -8.55
C ARG A 197 20.70 10.40 -8.46
#